data_AF-A0A0R1YWA3-F1
#
_entry.id   AF-A0A0R1YWA3-F1
#
_cell.length_a   1.000
_cell.length_b   1.000
_cell.length_c   1.000
_cell.angle_alpha   90.00
_cell.angle_beta   90.00
_cell.angle_gamma   90.00
#
_symmetry.space_group_name_H-M   'P 1'
#
loop_
_entity.id
_entity.type
_entity.pdbx_description
1 polymer ?
#
loop_
_entity_poly.entity_id
_entity_poly.type
_entity_poly.pdbx_seq_one_letter_code
_entity_poly.pdbx_strand_id
1 'polypeptide(L)'
;MKMSLKKSLFISMAALGLVSAAGVATGQTASAKTYAKVTMNSVLNSDPTTRNVTMTGTNALYNKAGTLRGARVVASKSTVSNLANANVSTANFRVYRVATTNRGSVYYKVVSFDQNFRGWIYGGKSTSNFAGGIAPYTTFTSTVMGVNPQLTTYKITTPGTGDDSVTWDAPQYTQYKVGKTITDSTPYANATFKIDQSGYRTREGVNDTWVHVVSTTPANTVANGWIKLSSLTPVQTQQADNAIRINLNDQNGKTVKTVDYAVQNATKGTTLGSYSQTSGLWTLTDATANDILNQINAGLANTGYKLDSSQLTTVERAALAAAQFGTGSVNIPVVSTSVNTAYSTITPYATNTNNNSAGTHALAAVNNGIVNAGGNFVDSNPNSDGNQTGYLSASDFNNFTQAQQQTILNAMTKAYTNDKDNYGPSYLKGLNASFKTAAEGQYVAPSGLNFTNGSAATGSTFTSDQLMSYVRSNPSLLTLQSPKYPEFVVPASGGGSIQVVWNTINYTANSASNGTIGQPVNVFYSFYD
;
A
#
# COMPACT_ATOMS: atom_id res chain seq x y z
N MET A 1 -6.13 -4.52 37.12
CA MET A 1 -7.12 -5.59 36.80
C MET A 1 -8.15 -5.06 35.82
N LYS A 2 -8.24 -5.67 34.63
CA LYS A 2 -9.46 -5.86 33.82
C LYS A 2 -9.01 -6.62 32.56
N MET A 3 -8.90 -7.95 32.68
CA MET A 3 -8.79 -8.82 31.51
C MET A 3 -10.19 -9.25 31.10
N SER A 4 -10.60 -8.93 29.87
CA SER A 4 -11.81 -9.48 29.27
C SER A 4 -11.43 -10.56 28.26
N LEU A 5 -11.35 -11.81 28.73
CA LEU A 5 -11.32 -12.99 27.87
C LEU A 5 -12.74 -13.28 27.36
N LYS A 6 -13.01 -13.07 26.08
CA LYS A 6 -14.18 -13.65 25.41
C LYS A 6 -13.78 -15.01 24.82
N LYS A 7 -13.98 -16.09 25.58
CA LYS A 7 -14.05 -17.47 25.07
C LYS A 7 -15.53 -17.79 24.80
N SER A 8 -15.95 -17.80 23.54
CA SER A 8 -17.24 -18.33 23.14
C SER A 8 -17.12 -19.83 22.91
N LEU A 9 -17.58 -20.60 23.90
CA LEU A 9 -17.81 -22.03 23.83
C LEU A 9 -19.14 -22.27 23.10
N PHE A 10 -19.12 -22.76 21.86
CA PHE A 10 -20.36 -23.21 21.20
C PHE A 10 -20.67 -24.65 21.61
N ILE A 11 -21.56 -24.78 22.59
CA ILE A 11 -22.18 -26.05 22.96
C ILE A 11 -23.26 -26.37 21.92
N SER A 12 -23.11 -27.52 21.26
CA SER A 12 -24.10 -28.16 20.43
C SER A 12 -25.27 -28.66 21.28
N MET A 13 -26.48 -28.21 20.99
CA MET A 13 -27.70 -28.79 21.57
C MET A 13 -28.69 -29.07 20.45
N ALA A 14 -28.83 -30.36 20.13
CA ALA A 14 -29.93 -30.89 19.35
C ALA A 14 -31.12 -31.15 20.28
N ALA A 15 -32.29 -30.63 19.96
CA ALA A 15 -33.55 -31.10 20.52
C ALA A 15 -34.66 -30.94 19.46
N LEU A 16 -35.18 -32.08 19.00
CA LEU A 16 -36.41 -32.17 18.20
C LEU A 16 -37.62 -31.93 19.10
N GLY A 17 -38.54 -31.07 18.66
CA GLY A 17 -39.89 -30.96 19.22
C GLY A 17 -40.92 -30.97 18.09
N LEU A 18 -41.62 -32.09 17.94
CA LEU A 18 -42.88 -32.18 17.19
C LEU A 18 -43.98 -31.55 18.04
N VAL A 19 -44.77 -30.64 17.46
CA VAL A 19 -46.11 -30.33 17.98
C VAL A 19 -47.11 -30.59 16.85
N SER A 20 -48.00 -31.53 17.10
CA SER A 20 -49.18 -31.78 16.28
C SER A 20 -50.32 -30.92 16.82
N ALA A 21 -50.89 -30.09 15.95
CA ALA A 21 -52.18 -29.46 16.20
C ALA A 21 -53.13 -29.91 15.09
N ALA A 22 -54.16 -30.66 15.47
CA ALA A 22 -55.25 -31.05 14.60
C ALA A 22 -56.13 -29.83 14.29
N GLY A 23 -56.30 -29.53 13.00
CA GLY A 23 -57.24 -28.54 12.49
C GLY A 23 -57.89 -29.08 11.23
N VAL A 24 -59.22 -29.17 11.25
CA VAL A 24 -60.07 -29.77 10.23
C VAL A 24 -59.95 -29.01 8.90
N ALA A 25 -59.80 -29.79 7.81
CA ALA A 25 -59.49 -29.33 6.47
C ALA A 25 -60.69 -28.69 5.75
N THR A 26 -60.46 -27.54 5.10
CA THR A 26 -61.16 -27.20 3.85
C THR A 26 -60.32 -27.74 2.69
N GLY A 27 -60.91 -28.67 1.93
CA GLY A 27 -60.23 -29.39 0.86
C GLY A 27 -59.81 -28.48 -0.30
N GLN A 28 -58.55 -28.06 -0.31
CA GLN A 28 -57.83 -27.73 -1.52
C GLN A 28 -57.24 -29.02 -2.09
N THR A 29 -57.56 -29.34 -3.33
CA THR A 29 -56.87 -30.38 -4.11
C THR A 29 -55.38 -30.10 -4.12
N ALA A 30 -54.64 -30.79 -3.26
CA ALA A 30 -53.19 -30.71 -3.19
C ALA A 30 -52.60 -31.33 -4.45
N SER A 31 -52.11 -30.50 -5.38
CA SER A 31 -51.26 -30.96 -6.48
C SER A 31 -50.12 -31.79 -5.90
N ALA A 32 -50.03 -33.06 -6.31
CA ALA A 32 -48.99 -33.95 -5.85
C ALA A 32 -47.61 -33.33 -6.13
N LYS A 33 -46.79 -33.17 -5.08
CA LYS A 33 -45.44 -32.60 -5.21
C LYS A 33 -44.60 -33.51 -6.12
N THR A 34 -44.39 -33.09 -7.37
CA THR A 34 -43.52 -33.80 -8.30
C THR A 34 -42.06 -33.57 -7.92
N TYR A 35 -41.30 -34.66 -7.75
CA TYR A 35 -39.88 -34.62 -7.42
C TYR A 35 -39.01 -34.83 -8.67
N ALA A 36 -37.79 -34.29 -8.64
CA ALA A 36 -36.81 -34.58 -9.68
C ALA A 36 -36.28 -36.03 -9.56
N LYS A 37 -35.73 -36.57 -10.66
CA LYS A 37 -35.01 -37.85 -10.72
C LYS A 37 -33.56 -37.58 -11.12
N VAL A 38 -32.63 -38.42 -10.67
CA VAL A 38 -31.21 -38.34 -11.09
C VAL A 38 -31.08 -38.95 -12.48
N THR A 39 -30.47 -38.23 -13.41
CA THR A 39 -30.13 -38.73 -14.76
C THR A 39 -28.65 -39.07 -14.88
N MET A 40 -27.78 -38.41 -14.11
CA MET A 40 -26.34 -38.68 -14.07
C MET A 40 -25.81 -38.51 -12.65
N ASN A 41 -24.87 -39.36 -12.24
CA ASN A 41 -24.12 -39.24 -10.99
C ASN A 41 -22.74 -39.87 -11.17
N SER A 42 -21.71 -39.05 -11.28
CA SER A 42 -20.35 -39.47 -11.56
C SER A 42 -19.36 -38.96 -10.53
N VAL A 43 -18.25 -39.69 -10.37
CA VAL A 43 -17.06 -39.21 -9.67
C VAL A 43 -16.33 -38.24 -10.58
N LEU A 44 -15.81 -37.15 -10.01
CA LEU A 44 -14.94 -36.24 -10.76
C LEU A 44 -13.53 -36.85 -10.86
N ASN A 45 -13.03 -37.00 -12.09
CA ASN A 45 -11.72 -37.59 -12.38
C ASN A 45 -10.61 -36.55 -12.63
N SER A 46 -10.90 -35.26 -12.55
CA SER A 46 -9.86 -34.22 -12.61
C SER A 46 -8.97 -34.24 -11.37
N ASP A 47 -7.79 -33.61 -11.48
CA ASP A 47 -6.80 -33.50 -10.41
C ASP A 47 -7.49 -33.05 -9.10
N PRO A 48 -7.37 -33.82 -8.00
CA PRO A 48 -7.90 -33.45 -6.68
C PRO A 48 -7.56 -32.04 -6.21
N THR A 49 -6.38 -31.53 -6.51
CA THR A 49 -5.89 -30.21 -6.05
C THR A 49 -6.58 -29.04 -6.74
N THR A 50 -7.18 -29.26 -7.92
CA THR A 50 -7.90 -28.25 -8.71
C THR A 50 -9.37 -28.11 -8.33
N ARG A 51 -9.85 -28.89 -7.34
CA ARG A 51 -11.28 -29.01 -6.98
C ARG A 51 -11.63 -28.36 -5.64
N ASN A 52 -10.81 -27.40 -5.22
CA ASN A 52 -11.04 -26.64 -3.99
C ASN A 52 -12.09 -25.56 -4.24
N VAL A 53 -13.06 -25.49 -3.33
CA VAL A 53 -14.18 -24.57 -3.40
C VAL A 53 -14.47 -23.96 -2.05
N THR A 54 -15.08 -22.78 -2.09
CA THR A 54 -15.78 -22.18 -0.97
C THR A 54 -17.28 -22.30 -1.19
N MET A 55 -18.04 -22.18 -0.11
CA MET A 55 -19.49 -22.01 -0.18
C MET A 55 -19.84 -20.57 -0.57
N THR A 56 -21.00 -20.35 -1.18
CA THR A 56 -21.51 -19.00 -1.48
C THR A 56 -22.58 -18.53 -0.49
N GLY A 57 -23.06 -19.40 0.40
CA GLY A 57 -24.13 -19.09 1.37
C GLY A 57 -25.55 -19.04 0.80
N THR A 58 -25.72 -19.17 -0.52
CA THR A 58 -27.03 -19.03 -1.19
C THR A 58 -27.91 -20.28 -1.12
N ASN A 59 -27.30 -21.45 -0.88
CA ASN A 59 -27.94 -22.76 -0.96
C ASN A 59 -27.59 -23.62 0.27
N ALA A 60 -28.55 -24.43 0.73
CA ALA A 60 -28.32 -25.39 1.80
C ALA A 60 -27.55 -26.62 1.28
N LEU A 61 -26.88 -27.32 2.20
CA LEU A 61 -26.24 -28.60 1.95
C LEU A 61 -27.22 -29.72 2.29
N TYR A 62 -27.32 -30.75 1.44
CA TYR A 62 -28.29 -31.85 1.59
C TYR A 62 -27.62 -33.21 1.60
N ASN A 63 -28.31 -34.25 2.09
CA ASN A 63 -27.82 -35.63 2.06
C ASN A 63 -27.83 -36.27 0.64
N LYS A 64 -28.68 -35.74 -0.25
CA LYS A 64 -28.81 -36.05 -1.68
C LYS A 64 -29.23 -34.78 -2.42
N ALA A 65 -29.25 -34.76 -3.75
CA ALA A 65 -29.69 -33.57 -4.50
C ALA A 65 -31.04 -33.04 -3.99
N GLY A 66 -31.11 -31.72 -3.70
CA GLY A 66 -32.15 -31.11 -2.87
C GLY A 66 -33.58 -31.19 -3.42
N THR A 67 -33.74 -31.44 -4.73
CA THR A 67 -35.04 -31.60 -5.40
C THR A 67 -35.53 -33.04 -5.48
N LEU A 68 -34.75 -34.01 -5.00
CA LEU A 68 -35.13 -35.42 -4.96
C LEU A 68 -36.07 -35.73 -3.80
N ARG A 69 -36.88 -36.79 -3.96
CA ARG A 69 -37.70 -37.32 -2.87
C ARG A 69 -36.83 -37.76 -1.69
N GLY A 70 -37.16 -37.28 -0.49
CA GLY A 70 -36.45 -37.60 0.75
C GLY A 70 -35.08 -36.90 0.89
N ALA A 71 -34.85 -35.80 0.18
CA ALA A 71 -33.72 -34.92 0.48
C ALA A 71 -33.90 -34.25 1.84
N ARG A 72 -32.87 -34.33 2.68
CA ARG A 72 -32.81 -33.73 4.03
C ARG A 72 -31.65 -32.75 4.08
N VAL A 73 -31.85 -31.64 4.79
CA VAL A 73 -30.82 -30.62 5.02
C VAL A 73 -29.76 -31.19 5.98
N VAL A 74 -28.50 -31.19 5.55
CA VAL A 74 -27.32 -31.51 6.35
C VAL A 74 -26.78 -30.23 7.01
N ALA A 75 -26.76 -29.13 6.26
CA ALA A 75 -26.44 -27.80 6.79
C ALA A 75 -27.39 -26.78 6.17
N SER A 76 -28.01 -25.96 7.01
CA SER A 76 -28.95 -24.93 6.60
C SER A 76 -28.27 -23.83 5.77
N LYS A 77 -29.04 -22.97 5.09
CA LYS A 77 -28.47 -21.83 4.36
C LYS A 77 -27.66 -20.91 5.27
N SER A 78 -28.12 -20.66 6.50
CA SER A 78 -27.37 -19.84 7.47
C SER A 78 -26.06 -20.51 7.88
N THR A 79 -26.06 -21.82 8.14
CA THR A 79 -24.82 -22.57 8.42
C THR A 79 -23.85 -22.51 7.25
N VAL A 80 -24.33 -22.69 6.01
CA VAL A 80 -23.51 -22.60 4.80
C VAL A 80 -22.97 -21.18 4.58
N SER A 81 -23.74 -20.15 4.91
CA SER A 81 -23.28 -18.75 4.88
C SER A 81 -22.20 -18.49 5.93
N ASN A 82 -22.33 -19.02 7.14
CA ASN A 82 -21.28 -18.92 8.16
C ASN A 82 -19.98 -19.61 7.71
N LEU A 83 -20.08 -20.78 7.06
CA LEU A 83 -18.94 -21.48 6.50
C LEU A 83 -18.28 -20.71 5.35
N ALA A 84 -19.08 -20.07 4.49
CA ALA A 84 -18.57 -19.20 3.43
C ALA A 84 -17.70 -18.06 4.00
N ASN A 85 -18.18 -17.45 5.08
CA ASN A 85 -17.57 -16.29 5.75
C ASN A 85 -16.51 -16.66 6.82
N ALA A 86 -16.19 -17.93 7.01
CA ALA A 86 -15.25 -18.35 8.04
C ALA A 86 -13.80 -17.96 7.68
N ASN A 87 -13.07 -17.41 8.66
CA ASN A 87 -11.64 -17.04 8.51
C ASN A 87 -10.70 -18.17 8.94
N VAL A 88 -11.12 -19.42 8.79
CA VAL A 88 -10.34 -20.61 9.16
C VAL A 88 -10.36 -21.64 8.02
N SER A 89 -9.19 -22.17 7.66
CA SER A 89 -9.01 -23.08 6.53
C SER A 89 -9.69 -24.44 6.70
N THR A 90 -10.12 -24.80 7.91
CA THR A 90 -11.00 -25.96 8.15
C THR A 90 -12.32 -25.88 7.38
N ALA A 91 -12.79 -24.66 7.10
CA ALA A 91 -14.00 -24.37 6.32
C ALA A 91 -13.78 -24.36 4.79
N ASN A 92 -12.61 -24.78 4.31
CA ASN A 92 -12.41 -25.07 2.89
C ASN A 92 -13.10 -26.38 2.51
N PHE A 93 -13.53 -26.49 1.26
CA PHE A 93 -14.23 -27.67 0.76
C PHE A 93 -13.59 -28.23 -0.50
N ARG A 94 -13.72 -29.54 -0.70
CA ARG A 94 -13.38 -30.20 -1.96
C ARG A 94 -14.61 -30.79 -2.61
N VAL A 95 -14.76 -30.58 -3.92
CA VAL A 95 -15.76 -31.29 -4.74
C VAL A 95 -15.20 -32.64 -5.20
N TYR A 96 -16.00 -33.70 -5.10
CA TYR A 96 -15.56 -35.04 -5.52
C TYR A 96 -16.58 -35.84 -6.35
N ARG A 97 -17.83 -35.37 -6.47
CA ARG A 97 -18.82 -35.94 -7.40
C ARG A 97 -19.71 -34.85 -7.98
N VAL A 98 -20.34 -35.15 -9.11
CA VAL A 98 -21.35 -34.31 -9.76
C VAL A 98 -22.58 -35.16 -10.11
N ALA A 99 -23.76 -34.57 -10.04
CA ALA A 99 -25.00 -35.21 -10.44
C ALA A 99 -25.92 -34.25 -11.18
N THR A 100 -26.59 -34.74 -12.21
CA THR A 100 -27.60 -34.01 -12.99
C THR A 100 -28.97 -34.62 -12.75
N THR A 101 -29.99 -33.78 -12.67
CA THR A 101 -31.38 -34.21 -12.55
C THR A 101 -32.12 -34.14 -13.88
N ASN A 102 -33.26 -34.82 -14.00
CA ASN A 102 -34.15 -34.74 -15.16
C ASN A 102 -34.74 -33.34 -15.42
N ARG A 103 -34.49 -32.38 -14.51
CA ARG A 103 -34.86 -30.97 -14.66
C ARG A 103 -33.67 -30.08 -15.08
N GLY A 104 -32.54 -30.67 -15.44
CA GLY A 104 -31.33 -29.95 -15.86
C GLY A 104 -30.56 -29.29 -14.72
N SER A 105 -30.98 -29.43 -13.46
CA SER A 105 -30.22 -28.95 -12.29
C SER A 105 -28.99 -29.84 -12.04
N VAL A 106 -27.85 -29.20 -11.78
CA VAL A 106 -26.60 -29.84 -11.38
C VAL A 106 -26.39 -29.68 -9.87
N TYR A 107 -25.92 -30.74 -9.23
CA TYR A 107 -25.52 -30.76 -7.82
C TYR A 107 -24.11 -31.32 -7.68
N TYR A 108 -23.31 -30.71 -6.80
CA TYR A 108 -21.96 -31.15 -6.48
C TYR A 108 -21.90 -31.78 -5.09
N LYS A 109 -21.19 -32.90 -4.98
CA LYS A 109 -20.91 -33.53 -3.67
C LYS A 109 -19.61 -32.98 -3.11
N VAL A 110 -19.71 -32.37 -1.93
CA VAL A 110 -18.64 -31.62 -1.26
C VAL A 110 -18.30 -32.23 0.10
N VAL A 111 -17.08 -31.99 0.56
CA VAL A 111 -16.61 -32.33 1.90
C VAL A 111 -15.73 -31.20 2.44
N SER A 112 -15.92 -30.80 3.69
CA SER A 112 -15.04 -29.83 4.36
C SER A 112 -13.67 -30.46 4.67
N PHE A 113 -12.64 -29.65 4.81
CA PHE A 113 -11.29 -30.16 5.05
C PHE A 113 -11.11 -30.72 6.47
N ASP A 114 -11.88 -30.22 7.44
CA ASP A 114 -12.04 -30.83 8.77
C ASP A 114 -12.97 -32.06 8.79
N GLN A 115 -13.58 -32.40 7.66
CA GLN A 115 -14.49 -33.54 7.47
C GLN A 115 -15.83 -33.48 8.21
N ASN A 116 -16.12 -32.39 8.93
CA ASN A 116 -17.35 -32.21 9.69
C ASN A 116 -18.60 -32.08 8.80
N PHE A 117 -18.45 -31.58 7.57
CA PHE A 117 -19.55 -31.40 6.63
C PHE A 117 -19.35 -32.20 5.36
N ARG A 118 -20.38 -32.97 4.98
CA ARG A 118 -20.41 -33.72 3.72
C ARG A 118 -21.83 -33.79 3.18
N GLY A 119 -22.01 -33.42 1.91
CA GLY A 119 -23.34 -33.45 1.30
C GLY A 119 -23.34 -33.01 -0.16
N TRP A 120 -24.54 -32.80 -0.68
CA TRP A 120 -24.83 -32.33 -2.03
C TRP A 120 -25.36 -30.89 -1.96
N ILE A 121 -24.77 -30.01 -2.76
CA ILE A 121 -25.16 -28.60 -2.86
C ILE A 121 -25.46 -28.26 -4.32
N TYR A 122 -26.42 -27.36 -4.53
CA TYR A 122 -26.83 -26.94 -5.87
C TYR A 122 -25.67 -26.21 -6.59
N GLY A 123 -25.36 -26.66 -7.80
CA GLY A 123 -24.22 -26.22 -8.61
C GLY A 123 -24.60 -25.37 -9.83
N GLY A 124 -25.89 -25.09 -10.05
CA GLY A 124 -26.37 -24.43 -11.27
C GLY A 124 -26.88 -25.44 -12.31
N LYS A 125 -26.52 -25.21 -13.58
CA LYS A 125 -26.92 -26.04 -14.74
C LYS A 125 -25.75 -26.67 -15.50
N SER A 126 -24.51 -26.28 -15.18
CA SER A 126 -23.30 -26.77 -15.85
C SER A 126 -22.59 -27.80 -14.97
N THR A 127 -22.08 -28.87 -15.59
CA THR A 127 -21.21 -29.85 -14.93
C THR A 127 -19.72 -29.47 -15.01
N SER A 128 -19.36 -28.50 -15.86
CA SER A 128 -17.97 -28.07 -16.09
C SER A 128 -17.54 -26.88 -15.22
N ASN A 129 -18.46 -26.25 -14.48
CA ASN A 129 -18.18 -25.04 -13.71
C ASN A 129 -18.72 -25.15 -12.29
N PHE A 130 -17.87 -24.88 -11.29
CA PHE A 130 -18.33 -24.72 -9.91
C PHE A 130 -19.08 -23.39 -9.78
N ALA A 131 -20.40 -23.46 -9.62
CA ALA A 131 -21.27 -22.29 -9.51
C ALA A 131 -22.41 -22.54 -8.52
N GLY A 132 -23.34 -21.59 -8.41
CA GLY A 132 -24.50 -21.70 -7.53
C GLY A 132 -24.12 -21.61 -6.06
N GLY A 133 -24.28 -22.70 -5.33
CA GLY A 133 -23.96 -22.79 -3.89
C GLY A 133 -22.47 -22.88 -3.56
N ILE A 134 -21.61 -23.03 -4.58
CA ILE A 134 -20.16 -23.12 -4.44
C ILE A 134 -19.46 -22.22 -5.45
N ALA A 135 -18.20 -21.89 -5.18
CA ALA A 135 -17.30 -21.19 -6.10
C ALA A 135 -15.88 -21.75 -5.97
N PRO A 136 -15.07 -21.76 -7.05
CA PRO A 136 -13.64 -22.08 -6.95
C PRO A 136 -12.96 -21.22 -5.89
N TYR A 137 -12.00 -21.79 -5.17
CA TYR A 137 -11.33 -21.07 -4.09
C TYR A 137 -9.85 -21.43 -4.01
N THR A 138 -9.01 -20.40 -4.04
CA THR A 138 -7.58 -20.50 -3.75
C THR A 138 -7.41 -20.61 -2.24
N THR A 139 -6.88 -21.73 -1.78
CA THR A 139 -6.73 -22.05 -0.35
C THR A 139 -5.38 -21.60 0.22
N PHE A 140 -4.39 -21.40 -0.64
CA PHE A 140 -3.05 -20.95 -0.30
C PHE A 140 -2.55 -19.95 -1.34
N THR A 141 -2.01 -18.84 -0.88
CA THR A 141 -1.40 -17.83 -1.74
C THR A 141 0.11 -17.90 -1.56
N SER A 142 0.81 -18.40 -2.58
CA SER A 142 2.27 -18.36 -2.62
C SER A 142 2.76 -16.91 -2.66
N THR A 143 3.83 -16.61 -1.93
CA THR A 143 4.48 -15.31 -1.99
C THR A 143 5.90 -15.47 -2.53
N VAL A 144 6.36 -14.51 -3.33
CA VAL A 144 7.78 -14.43 -3.68
C VAL A 144 8.48 -13.92 -2.43
N MET A 145 9.23 -14.79 -1.78
CA MET A 145 10.06 -14.42 -0.65
C MET A 145 11.01 -13.26 -1.03
N GLY A 146 10.92 -12.16 -0.28
CA GLY A 146 12.02 -11.20 -0.09
C GLY A 146 13.03 -11.68 0.98
N VAL A 147 13.19 -13.00 1.16
CA VAL A 147 14.34 -13.54 1.89
C VAL A 147 15.47 -13.76 0.90
N ASN A 148 16.62 -13.17 1.20
CA ASN A 148 17.86 -13.55 0.56
C ASN A 148 18.11 -15.04 0.87
N PRO A 149 18.12 -15.95 -0.12
CA PRO A 149 18.21 -17.40 0.10
C PRO A 149 19.54 -17.89 0.70
N GLN A 150 20.48 -16.98 1.00
CA GLN A 150 21.87 -17.35 1.27
C GLN A 150 22.32 -17.30 2.74
N LEU A 151 21.61 -16.68 3.69
CA LEU A 151 22.29 -16.30 4.96
C LEU A 151 21.55 -16.49 6.31
N THR A 152 20.32 -17.01 6.36
CA THR A 152 19.72 -17.42 7.65
C THR A 152 19.25 -18.88 7.58
N THR A 153 19.89 -19.72 8.38
CA THR A 153 19.35 -21.06 8.68
C THR A 153 18.37 -20.95 9.85
N TYR A 154 17.47 -21.90 9.98
CA TYR A 154 16.43 -21.92 11.01
C TYR A 154 16.47 -23.22 11.79
N LYS A 155 16.00 -23.17 13.04
CA LYS A 155 15.68 -24.33 13.87
C LYS A 155 14.21 -24.32 14.22
N ILE A 156 13.65 -25.49 14.50
CA ILE A 156 12.31 -25.61 15.09
C ILE A 156 12.38 -25.07 16.52
N THR A 157 11.58 -24.05 16.84
CA THR A 157 11.63 -23.35 18.12
C THR A 157 11.32 -24.26 19.30
N THR A 158 10.35 -25.14 19.13
CA THR A 158 9.88 -26.05 20.18
C THR A 158 9.68 -27.44 19.58
N PRO A 159 10.75 -28.26 19.53
CA PRO A 159 10.65 -29.64 19.05
C PRO A 159 9.65 -30.47 19.88
N GLY A 160 8.97 -31.40 19.23
CA GLY A 160 7.96 -32.26 19.85
C GLY A 160 6.90 -32.75 18.85
N THR A 161 5.73 -33.12 19.37
CA THR A 161 4.65 -33.78 18.60
C THR A 161 3.47 -32.85 18.27
N GLY A 162 3.50 -31.62 18.76
CA GLY A 162 2.47 -30.60 18.52
C GLY A 162 2.37 -30.23 17.04
N ASP A 163 1.20 -29.79 16.60
CA ASP A 163 0.95 -29.44 15.19
C ASP A 163 1.84 -28.30 14.68
N ASP A 164 2.20 -27.37 15.57
CA ASP A 164 3.13 -26.27 15.29
C ASP A 164 4.61 -26.68 15.48
N SER A 165 4.89 -27.89 15.97
CA SER A 165 6.25 -28.40 16.19
C SER A 165 6.76 -29.26 15.05
N VAL A 166 5.91 -29.62 14.09
CA VAL A 166 6.22 -30.61 13.04
C VAL A 166 6.03 -30.04 11.64
N THR A 167 6.57 -30.73 10.65
CA THR A 167 6.40 -30.39 9.24
C THR A 167 5.25 -31.17 8.60
N TRP A 168 4.68 -30.59 7.54
CA TRP A 168 3.49 -31.06 6.85
C TRP A 168 3.72 -31.16 5.34
N ASP A 169 2.99 -32.06 4.65
CA ASP A 169 3.15 -32.27 3.20
C ASP A 169 2.72 -31.03 2.39
N ALA A 170 1.83 -30.23 2.98
CA ALA A 170 1.40 -28.92 2.52
C ALA A 170 0.98 -28.12 3.77
N PRO A 171 0.78 -26.79 3.68
CA PRO A 171 0.23 -26.02 4.79
C PRO A 171 -1.13 -26.58 5.24
N GLN A 172 -1.37 -26.65 6.54
CA GLN A 172 -2.55 -27.30 7.10
C GLN A 172 -3.86 -26.78 6.50
N TYR A 173 -4.74 -27.70 6.08
CA TYR A 173 -6.04 -27.37 5.50
C TYR A 173 -5.97 -26.50 4.22
N THR A 174 -4.89 -26.60 3.45
CA THR A 174 -4.83 -26.04 2.09
C THR A 174 -5.23 -27.04 1.01
N GLN A 175 -5.21 -28.33 1.34
CA GLN A 175 -5.77 -29.41 0.54
C GLN A 175 -6.58 -30.37 1.43
N TYR A 176 -7.45 -31.17 0.82
CA TYR A 176 -8.16 -32.21 1.55
C TYR A 176 -7.21 -33.36 1.89
N LYS A 177 -7.12 -33.71 3.17
CA LYS A 177 -6.23 -34.76 3.74
C LYS A 177 -4.73 -34.44 3.63
N VAL A 178 -4.33 -33.20 3.90
CA VAL A 178 -2.92 -32.87 4.14
C VAL A 178 -2.42 -33.67 5.35
N GLY A 179 -1.31 -34.38 5.17
CA GLY A 179 -0.65 -35.19 6.20
C GLY A 179 0.52 -34.44 6.87
N LYS A 180 0.94 -34.97 8.02
CA LYS A 180 2.20 -34.60 8.66
C LYS A 180 3.34 -35.33 7.94
N THR A 181 4.40 -34.61 7.58
CA THR A 181 5.61 -35.22 7.03
C THR A 181 6.41 -35.92 8.13
N ILE A 182 6.50 -35.30 9.30
CA ILE A 182 6.99 -35.94 10.54
C ILE A 182 5.95 -35.81 11.65
N THR A 183 5.84 -36.83 12.50
CA THR A 183 4.93 -36.80 13.66
C THR A 183 5.60 -36.37 14.96
N ASP A 184 6.93 -36.35 14.99
CA ASP A 184 7.75 -35.93 16.12
C ASP A 184 9.02 -35.25 15.61
N SER A 185 9.24 -34.01 16.03
CA SER A 185 10.45 -33.26 15.68
C SER A 185 11.57 -33.32 16.71
N THR A 186 11.38 -34.02 17.83
CA THR A 186 12.39 -34.19 18.88
C THR A 186 13.75 -34.69 18.35
N PRO A 187 13.83 -35.68 17.43
CA PRO A 187 15.11 -36.12 16.85
C PRO A 187 15.84 -35.03 16.06
N TYR A 188 15.14 -33.97 15.66
CA TYR A 188 15.66 -32.88 14.82
C TYR A 188 15.85 -31.57 15.60
N ALA A 189 15.87 -31.62 16.94
CA ALA A 189 16.00 -30.42 17.79
C ALA A 189 17.20 -29.53 17.45
N ASN A 190 18.29 -30.13 16.96
CA ASN A 190 19.50 -29.42 16.55
C ASN A 190 19.65 -29.26 15.03
N ALA A 191 18.72 -29.80 14.24
CA ALA A 191 18.77 -29.73 12.78
C ALA A 191 18.58 -28.28 12.31
N THR A 192 19.33 -27.89 11.29
CA THR A 192 19.24 -26.58 10.67
C THR A 192 18.62 -26.67 9.28
N PHE A 193 17.75 -25.71 8.97
CA PHE A 193 16.97 -25.70 7.75
C PHE A 193 17.13 -24.39 6.99
N LYS A 194 17.08 -24.45 5.66
CA LYS A 194 16.85 -23.31 4.79
C LYS A 194 15.37 -23.26 4.39
N ILE A 195 14.90 -22.10 3.96
CA ILE A 195 13.56 -21.90 3.42
C ILE A 195 13.69 -21.72 1.91
N ASP A 196 12.94 -22.51 1.13
CA ASP A 196 12.91 -22.47 -0.33
C ASP A 196 11.55 -22.03 -0.91
N GLN A 197 10.47 -22.14 -0.13
CA GLN A 197 9.14 -21.68 -0.51
C GLN A 197 8.41 -21.00 0.65
N SER A 198 7.48 -20.10 0.34
CA SER A 198 6.58 -19.51 1.33
C SER A 198 5.24 -19.08 0.75
N GLY A 199 4.32 -18.79 1.65
CA GLY A 199 3.02 -18.23 1.35
C GLY A 199 2.16 -18.17 2.61
N TYR A 200 0.87 -17.91 2.44
CA TYR A 200 -0.07 -17.85 3.56
C TYR A 200 -1.39 -18.53 3.19
N ARG A 201 -2.10 -19.04 4.20
CA ARG A 201 -3.43 -19.61 4.00
C ARG A 201 -4.45 -18.49 3.79
N THR A 202 -5.23 -18.59 2.72
CA THR A 202 -6.03 -17.46 2.22
C THR A 202 -7.13 -17.02 3.18
N ARG A 203 -7.69 -17.94 3.99
CA ARG A 203 -8.73 -17.61 4.98
C ARG A 203 -8.19 -16.91 6.22
N GLU A 204 -7.01 -17.30 6.67
CA GLU A 204 -6.32 -16.72 7.83
C GLU A 204 -5.62 -15.39 7.49
N GLY A 205 -5.23 -15.21 6.23
CA GLY A 205 -4.62 -14.00 5.71
C GLY A 205 -3.09 -13.95 5.87
N VAL A 206 -2.50 -12.82 5.50
CA VAL A 206 -1.04 -12.64 5.35
C VAL A 206 -0.21 -12.87 6.62
N ASN A 207 -0.86 -12.86 7.80
CA ASN A 207 -0.18 -13.07 9.08
C ASN A 207 -0.01 -14.57 9.43
N ASP A 208 -0.72 -15.46 8.74
CA ASP A 208 -0.57 -16.92 8.89
C ASP A 208 0.38 -17.46 7.82
N THR A 209 1.66 -17.11 7.99
CA THR A 209 2.72 -17.45 7.04
C THR A 209 3.24 -18.86 7.26
N TRP A 210 3.27 -19.63 6.18
CA TRP A 210 3.86 -20.96 6.10
C TRP A 210 5.07 -20.94 5.19
N VAL A 211 6.06 -21.76 5.54
CA VAL A 211 7.31 -21.90 4.80
C VAL A 211 7.62 -23.37 4.60
N HIS A 212 8.20 -23.70 3.45
CA HIS A 212 8.77 -25.02 3.22
C HIS A 212 10.23 -25.00 3.68
N VAL A 213 10.60 -25.96 4.53
CA VAL A 213 11.94 -26.09 5.09
C VAL A 213 12.71 -27.24 4.44
N VAL A 214 13.98 -26.98 4.13
CA VAL A 214 14.91 -27.96 3.55
C VAL A 214 16.13 -28.06 4.45
N SER A 215 16.41 -29.26 4.94
CA SER A 215 17.54 -29.55 5.80
C SER A 215 18.87 -29.24 5.12
N THR A 216 19.81 -28.65 5.87
CA THR A 216 21.20 -28.47 5.42
C THR A 216 22.06 -29.73 5.57
N THR A 217 21.52 -30.77 6.21
CA THR A 217 22.22 -32.04 6.49
C THR A 217 21.43 -33.21 5.90
N PRO A 218 22.04 -34.09 5.09
CA PRO A 218 21.34 -35.21 4.44
C PRO A 218 20.55 -36.12 5.40
N ALA A 219 21.09 -36.40 6.58
CA ALA A 219 20.45 -37.25 7.60
C ALA A 219 19.11 -36.72 8.13
N ASN A 220 18.87 -35.39 8.03
CA ASN A 220 17.66 -34.75 8.55
C ASN A 220 16.65 -34.41 7.45
N THR A 221 16.84 -34.88 6.21
CA THR A 221 15.95 -34.59 5.07
C THR A 221 14.54 -35.16 5.24
N VAL A 222 14.35 -36.16 6.10
CA VAL A 222 13.03 -36.67 6.50
C VAL A 222 12.15 -35.58 7.13
N ALA A 223 12.76 -34.57 7.76
CA ALA A 223 12.04 -33.46 8.36
C ALA A 223 11.68 -32.35 7.37
N ASN A 224 12.06 -32.44 6.08
CA ASN A 224 11.69 -31.44 5.08
C ASN A 224 10.17 -31.37 4.92
N GLY A 225 9.60 -30.17 4.81
CA GLY A 225 8.17 -29.98 4.65
C GLY A 225 7.69 -28.59 5.06
N TRP A 226 6.38 -28.39 5.09
CA TRP A 226 5.76 -27.12 5.44
C TRP A 226 5.57 -26.95 6.94
N ILE A 227 5.92 -25.77 7.47
CA ILE A 227 5.74 -25.39 8.87
C ILE A 227 5.39 -23.90 8.95
N LYS A 228 4.71 -23.47 10.01
CA LYS A 228 4.50 -22.05 10.27
C LYS A 228 5.83 -21.34 10.51
N LEU A 229 6.00 -20.16 9.91
CA LEU A 229 7.22 -19.37 10.10
C LEU A 229 7.44 -18.98 11.55
N SER A 230 6.37 -18.70 12.30
CA SER A 230 6.43 -18.36 13.73
C SER A 230 6.92 -19.51 14.63
N SER A 231 6.95 -20.73 14.11
CA SER A 231 7.46 -21.92 14.80
C SER A 231 8.94 -22.18 14.55
N LEU A 232 9.61 -21.25 13.85
CA LEU A 232 11.04 -21.30 13.57
C LEU A 232 11.79 -20.17 14.28
N THR A 233 12.98 -20.46 14.77
CA THR A 233 13.94 -19.47 15.23
C THR A 233 15.08 -19.35 14.23
N PRO A 234 15.43 -18.13 13.79
CA PRO A 234 16.64 -17.91 13.01
C PRO A 234 17.85 -18.35 13.83
N VAL A 235 18.69 -19.19 13.23
CA VAL A 235 20.02 -19.53 13.76
C VAL A 235 20.98 -18.46 13.26
N GLN A 236 21.46 -17.62 14.16
CA GLN A 236 22.62 -16.80 13.86
C GLN A 236 23.82 -17.73 13.63
N THR A 237 24.60 -17.46 12.58
CA THR A 237 25.88 -18.14 12.37
C THR A 237 26.72 -18.03 13.65
N GLN A 238 27.45 -19.08 14.03
CA GLN A 238 28.34 -18.99 15.20
C GLN A 238 29.41 -17.94 14.92
N GLN A 239 29.51 -16.90 15.78
CA GLN A 239 30.57 -15.91 15.72
C GLN A 239 31.89 -16.57 16.13
N ALA A 240 32.94 -16.38 15.35
CA ALA A 240 34.26 -16.90 15.71
C ALA A 240 34.75 -16.23 17.01
N ASP A 241 35.45 -16.99 17.86
CA ASP A 241 35.93 -16.50 19.16
C ASP A 241 36.85 -15.26 19.05
N ASN A 242 37.48 -15.07 17.89
CA ASN A 242 38.37 -13.95 17.58
C ASN A 242 37.72 -12.87 16.69
N ALA A 243 36.39 -12.88 16.54
CA ALA A 243 35.67 -11.91 15.73
C ALA A 243 34.68 -11.09 16.56
N ILE A 244 34.43 -9.84 16.17
CA ILE A 244 33.22 -9.11 16.58
C ILE A 244 32.15 -9.26 15.51
N ARG A 245 30.87 -9.20 15.90
CA ARG A 245 29.76 -9.26 14.96
C ARG A 245 29.22 -7.87 14.66
N ILE A 246 28.99 -7.59 13.38
CA ILE A 246 28.41 -6.34 12.91
C ILE A 246 27.10 -6.68 12.18
N ASN A 247 25.98 -6.26 12.74
CA ASN A 247 24.68 -6.39 12.08
C ASN A 247 24.38 -5.10 11.32
N LEU A 248 24.08 -5.24 10.03
CA LEU A 248 23.72 -4.13 9.17
C LEU A 248 22.19 -4.08 9.08
N ASN A 249 21.60 -3.09 9.73
CA ASN A 249 20.15 -2.99 9.91
C ASN A 249 19.57 -1.87 9.04
N ASP A 250 18.43 -2.13 8.39
CA ASP A 250 17.69 -1.07 7.72
C ASP A 250 16.94 -0.16 8.73
N GLN A 251 16.33 0.90 8.22
CA GLN A 251 15.56 1.87 9.02
C GLN A 251 14.35 1.26 9.76
N ASN A 252 13.91 0.05 9.39
CA ASN A 252 12.83 -0.69 10.04
C ASN A 252 13.34 -1.70 11.08
N GLY A 253 14.65 -1.72 11.33
CA GLY A 253 15.31 -2.64 12.26
C GLY A 253 15.57 -4.03 11.68
N LYS A 254 15.25 -4.30 10.40
CA LYS A 254 15.54 -5.58 9.74
C LYS A 254 17.04 -5.70 9.48
N THR A 255 17.67 -6.80 9.92
CA THR A 255 19.05 -7.10 9.56
C THR A 255 19.13 -7.49 8.07
N VAL A 256 19.77 -6.63 7.28
CA VAL A 256 20.04 -6.83 5.84
C VAL A 256 21.16 -7.82 5.64
N LYS A 257 22.21 -7.71 6.47
CA LYS A 257 23.43 -8.49 6.38
C LYS A 257 24.13 -8.53 7.73
N THR A 258 24.89 -9.58 7.99
CA THR A 258 25.83 -9.66 9.11
C THR A 258 27.24 -9.81 8.57
N VAL A 259 28.19 -9.09 9.16
CA VAL A 259 29.62 -9.14 8.86
C VAL A 259 30.35 -9.46 10.17
N ASP A 260 31.20 -10.49 10.16
CA ASP A 260 32.04 -10.83 11.31
C ASP A 260 33.46 -10.32 11.05
N TYR A 261 33.92 -9.35 11.85
CA TYR A 261 35.26 -8.77 11.74
C TYR A 261 36.23 -9.53 12.65
N ALA A 262 37.05 -10.39 12.06
CA ALA A 262 38.01 -11.22 12.77
C ALA A 262 39.38 -10.55 12.88
N VAL A 263 40.00 -10.65 14.05
CA VAL A 263 41.39 -10.21 14.28
C VAL A 263 42.24 -11.43 14.61
N GLN A 264 43.40 -11.55 13.95
CA GLN A 264 44.30 -12.68 14.18
C GLN A 264 44.80 -12.66 15.63
N ASN A 265 44.78 -13.82 16.29
CA ASN A 265 45.20 -14.01 17.68
C ASN A 265 44.38 -13.23 18.73
N ALA A 266 43.24 -12.63 18.36
CA ALA A 266 42.35 -12.03 19.34
C ALA A 266 41.74 -13.10 20.26
N THR A 267 41.68 -12.78 21.55
CA THR A 267 41.15 -13.69 22.58
C THR A 267 39.69 -13.35 22.88
N LYS A 268 38.87 -14.39 23.06
CA LYS A 268 37.46 -14.21 23.43
C LYS A 268 37.31 -13.34 24.68
N GLY A 269 36.39 -12.38 24.63
CA GLY A 269 36.08 -11.48 25.73
C GLY A 269 36.96 -10.22 25.82
N THR A 270 38.04 -10.10 25.04
CA THR A 270 38.79 -8.84 24.94
C THR A 270 38.13 -7.87 23.95
N THR A 271 38.32 -6.56 24.13
CA THR A 271 37.73 -5.53 23.26
C THR A 271 38.52 -5.34 21.96
N LEU A 272 37.83 -4.89 20.90
CA LEU A 272 38.45 -4.59 19.60
C LEU A 272 39.33 -3.34 19.65
N GLY A 273 38.87 -2.29 20.33
CA GLY A 273 39.57 -1.02 20.47
C GLY A 273 40.10 -0.82 21.89
N SER A 274 40.55 0.41 22.14
CA SER A 274 41.15 0.81 23.41
C SER A 274 40.29 1.87 24.10
N TYR A 275 40.23 1.83 25.43
CA TYR A 275 39.61 2.88 26.22
C TYR A 275 40.62 4.00 26.49
N SER A 276 40.31 5.22 26.06
CA SER A 276 41.14 6.40 26.34
C SER A 276 40.73 7.02 27.67
N GLN A 277 41.60 6.96 28.67
CA GLN A 277 41.34 7.58 29.98
C GLN A 277 41.28 9.11 29.90
N THR A 278 41.99 9.72 28.95
CA THR A 278 42.05 11.18 28.77
C THR A 278 40.76 11.74 28.18
N SER A 279 40.14 11.02 27.23
CA SER A 279 38.89 11.46 26.60
C SER A 279 37.64 10.79 27.17
N GLY A 280 37.78 9.74 27.98
CA GLY A 280 36.65 8.96 28.51
C GLY A 280 35.89 8.16 27.45
N LEU A 281 36.50 7.91 26.29
CA LEU A 281 35.86 7.30 25.13
C LEU A 281 36.63 6.07 24.64
N TRP A 282 35.89 5.08 24.13
CA TRP A 282 36.45 3.97 23.36
C TRP A 282 36.87 4.46 21.98
N THR A 283 38.07 4.08 21.55
CA THR A 283 38.67 4.52 20.28
C THR A 283 39.13 3.35 19.43
N LEU A 284 38.96 3.51 18.11
CA LEU A 284 39.57 2.68 17.09
C LEU A 284 40.69 3.47 16.42
N THR A 285 41.70 2.76 15.89
CA THR A 285 42.62 3.38 14.92
C THR A 285 41.89 3.64 13.60
N ASP A 286 42.38 4.59 12.80
CA ASP A 286 41.81 4.86 11.48
C ASP A 286 42.03 3.67 10.53
N ALA A 287 43.14 2.95 10.68
CA ALA A 287 43.41 1.72 9.93
C ALA A 287 42.34 0.65 10.19
N THR A 288 42.03 0.36 11.46
CA THR A 288 40.99 -0.61 11.83
C THR A 288 39.60 -0.15 11.37
N ALA A 289 39.28 1.14 11.51
CA ALA A 289 38.00 1.66 11.06
C ALA A 289 37.82 1.56 9.53
N ASN A 290 38.87 1.82 8.76
CA ASN A 290 38.86 1.68 7.30
C ASN A 290 38.76 0.21 6.86
N ASP A 291 39.42 -0.71 7.57
CA ASP A 291 39.31 -2.15 7.28
C ASP A 291 37.89 -2.67 7.51
N ILE A 292 37.27 -2.30 8.64
CA ILE A 292 35.86 -2.61 8.92
C ILE A 292 34.94 -2.01 7.85
N LEU A 293 35.14 -0.74 7.48
CA LEU A 293 34.35 -0.06 6.45
C LEU A 293 34.45 -0.81 5.11
N ASN A 294 35.63 -1.25 4.71
CA ASN A 294 35.84 -2.02 3.49
C ASN A 294 35.12 -3.36 3.53
N GLN A 295 35.18 -4.08 4.66
CA GLN A 295 34.46 -5.35 4.82
C GLN A 295 32.94 -5.17 4.82
N ILE A 296 32.43 -4.10 5.44
CA ILE A 296 31.01 -3.73 5.38
C ILE A 296 30.59 -3.47 3.93
N ASN A 297 31.32 -2.64 3.21
CA ASN A 297 31.00 -2.31 1.81
C ASN A 297 31.06 -3.55 0.91
N ALA A 298 32.06 -4.42 1.08
CA ALA A 298 32.15 -5.69 0.37
C ALA A 298 30.98 -6.62 0.72
N GLY A 299 30.60 -6.68 2.00
CA GLY A 299 29.46 -7.46 2.48
C GLY A 299 28.10 -6.98 1.98
N LEU A 300 27.99 -5.67 1.70
CA LEU A 300 26.81 -5.01 1.14
C LEU A 300 26.75 -5.05 -0.40
N ALA A 301 27.82 -5.48 -1.09
CA ALA A 301 27.81 -5.62 -2.53
C ALA A 301 26.65 -6.51 -2.99
N ASN A 302 25.90 -6.05 -4.00
CA ASN A 302 24.72 -6.71 -4.56
C ASN A 302 23.54 -6.94 -3.58
N THR A 303 23.55 -6.32 -2.39
CA THR A 303 22.44 -6.44 -1.44
C THR A 303 21.29 -5.47 -1.72
N GLY A 304 21.52 -4.42 -2.50
CA GLY A 304 20.56 -3.33 -2.67
C GLY A 304 20.58 -2.31 -1.52
N TYR A 305 21.62 -2.32 -0.68
CA TYR A 305 21.80 -1.42 0.46
C TYR A 305 23.23 -0.87 0.51
N LYS A 306 23.39 0.30 1.13
CA LYS A 306 24.67 0.99 1.39
C LYS A 306 24.67 1.57 2.80
N LEU A 307 25.84 1.93 3.33
CA LEU A 307 25.91 2.76 4.53
C LEU A 307 25.25 4.12 4.27
N ASP A 308 24.66 4.70 5.32
CA ASP A 308 24.05 6.03 5.27
C ASP A 308 25.10 7.13 5.07
N SER A 309 26.29 6.92 5.65
CA SER A 309 27.47 7.77 5.52
C SER A 309 28.59 7.05 4.75
N SER A 310 29.45 7.80 4.08
CA SER A 310 30.66 7.27 3.41
C SER A 310 31.75 6.83 4.39
N GLN A 311 31.63 7.19 5.67
CA GLN A 311 32.54 6.85 6.76
C GLN A 311 31.77 6.44 8.02
N LEU A 312 32.39 5.61 8.87
CA LEU A 312 31.87 5.29 10.19
C LEU A 312 31.85 6.54 11.08
N THR A 313 30.71 6.83 11.67
CA THR A 313 30.51 7.94 12.61
C THR A 313 31.28 7.72 13.91
N THR A 314 31.51 8.78 14.68
CA THR A 314 32.17 8.71 15.99
C THR A 314 31.48 7.72 16.94
N VAL A 315 30.14 7.65 16.89
CA VAL A 315 29.34 6.73 17.73
C VAL A 315 29.54 5.28 17.30
N GLU A 316 29.48 4.99 16.00
CA GLU A 316 29.72 3.64 15.48
C GLU A 316 31.14 3.17 15.78
N ARG A 317 32.14 4.05 15.63
CA ARG A 317 33.53 3.74 15.97
C ARG A 317 33.70 3.43 17.46
N ALA A 318 33.07 4.19 18.34
CA ALA A 318 33.11 3.93 19.79
C ALA A 318 32.43 2.61 20.16
N ALA A 319 31.28 2.31 19.56
CA ALA A 319 30.57 1.04 19.77
C ALA A 319 31.37 -0.17 19.28
N LEU A 320 31.99 -0.06 18.10
CA LEU A 320 32.90 -1.07 17.56
C LEU A 320 34.13 -1.26 18.44
N ALA A 321 34.76 -0.18 18.92
CA ALA A 321 35.89 -0.26 19.84
C ALA A 321 35.55 -0.99 21.15
N ALA A 322 34.37 -0.77 21.70
CA ALA A 322 33.93 -1.41 22.94
C ALA A 322 33.50 -2.88 22.75
N ALA A 323 33.30 -3.35 21.52
CA ALA A 323 32.81 -4.70 21.25
C ALA A 323 33.86 -5.77 21.61
N GLN A 324 33.42 -6.84 22.27
CA GLN A 324 34.27 -7.94 22.70
C GLN A 324 34.32 -9.06 21.65
N PHE A 325 35.49 -9.66 21.44
CA PHE A 325 35.63 -10.80 20.52
C PHE A 325 34.87 -12.03 21.02
N GLY A 326 34.21 -12.74 20.10
CA GLY A 326 33.44 -13.97 20.33
C GLY A 326 32.10 -13.79 21.05
N THR A 327 31.77 -12.59 21.53
CA THR A 327 30.53 -12.31 22.28
C THR A 327 29.86 -10.98 21.91
N GLY A 328 30.62 -9.99 21.44
CA GLY A 328 30.13 -8.65 21.16
C GLY A 328 29.49 -8.53 19.77
N SER A 329 28.36 -7.82 19.73
CA SER A 329 27.66 -7.45 18.50
C SER A 329 27.38 -5.95 18.45
N VAL A 330 27.57 -5.34 17.28
CA VAL A 330 27.28 -3.91 17.03
C VAL A 330 26.30 -3.79 15.88
N ASN A 331 25.30 -2.94 16.01
CA ASN A 331 24.35 -2.66 14.94
C ASN A 331 24.77 -1.36 14.24
N ILE A 332 24.87 -1.41 12.91
CA ILE A 332 25.20 -0.25 12.06
C ILE A 332 24.06 -0.05 11.04
N PRO A 333 23.49 1.15 10.94
CA PRO A 333 22.40 1.45 10.02
C PRO A 333 22.83 1.43 8.55
N VAL A 334 21.96 0.92 7.68
CA VAL A 334 22.11 0.95 6.21
C VAL A 334 20.83 1.46 5.55
N VAL A 335 20.99 2.05 4.37
CA VAL A 335 19.91 2.60 3.55
C VAL A 335 19.85 1.89 2.20
N SER A 336 18.66 1.78 1.60
CA SER A 336 18.53 1.15 0.28
C SER A 336 19.31 1.94 -0.80
N THR A 337 19.86 1.21 -1.77
CA THR A 337 20.47 1.78 -3.00
C THR A 337 19.45 1.98 -4.11
N SER A 338 18.26 1.41 -3.98
CA SER A 338 17.12 1.75 -4.83
C SER A 338 16.73 3.18 -4.52
N VAL A 339 16.99 4.12 -5.45
CA VAL A 339 16.34 5.42 -5.41
C VAL A 339 14.84 5.17 -5.49
N ASN A 340 14.16 5.40 -4.37
CA ASN A 340 12.73 5.35 -4.35
C ASN A 340 12.21 6.49 -5.21
N THR A 341 11.68 6.19 -6.39
CA THR A 341 11.03 7.19 -7.25
C THR A 341 9.63 7.53 -6.76
N ALA A 342 9.19 6.97 -5.62
CA ALA A 342 7.89 7.28 -5.06
C ALA A 342 7.86 8.74 -4.60
N TYR A 343 6.93 9.49 -5.18
CA TYR A 343 6.66 10.87 -4.85
C TYR A 343 5.18 11.07 -4.54
N SER A 344 4.87 12.17 -3.87
CA SER A 344 3.51 12.70 -3.74
C SER A 344 3.40 13.97 -4.56
N THR A 345 2.36 14.11 -5.37
CA THR A 345 2.10 15.36 -6.10
C THR A 345 1.59 16.43 -5.13
N ILE A 346 2.25 17.58 -5.11
CA ILE A 346 1.83 18.76 -4.36
C ILE A 346 0.64 19.39 -5.07
N THR A 347 -0.43 19.60 -4.33
CA THR A 347 -1.63 20.33 -4.75
C THR A 347 -1.63 21.69 -4.06
N PRO A 348 -1.34 22.79 -4.80
CA PRO A 348 -1.27 24.12 -4.21
C PRO A 348 -2.66 24.67 -3.91
N TYR A 349 -2.81 25.26 -2.72
CA TYR A 349 -3.97 26.07 -2.32
C TYR A 349 -3.49 27.46 -1.94
N ALA A 350 -4.25 28.50 -2.27
CA ALA A 350 -3.88 29.88 -1.94
C ALA A 350 -4.96 30.56 -1.10
N THR A 351 -4.55 31.53 -0.28
CA THR A 351 -5.42 32.46 0.44
C THR A 351 -4.92 33.88 0.23
N ASN A 352 -5.83 34.80 -0.11
CA ASN A 352 -5.52 36.23 -0.15
C ASN A 352 -5.56 36.77 1.28
N THR A 353 -4.40 37.21 1.80
CA THR A 353 -4.27 37.68 3.18
C THR A 353 -4.94 39.03 3.42
N ASN A 354 -5.14 39.82 2.36
CA ASN A 354 -5.86 41.10 2.41
C ASN A 354 -7.38 40.93 2.36
N ASN A 355 -7.87 39.77 1.92
CA ASN A 355 -9.31 39.48 1.80
C ASN A 355 -9.63 38.01 2.14
N ASN A 356 -9.68 37.70 3.43
CA ASN A 356 -9.99 36.36 3.93
C ASN A 356 -11.41 35.86 3.59
N SER A 357 -12.31 36.73 3.08
CA SER A 357 -13.70 36.38 2.77
C SER A 357 -13.82 35.44 1.57
N ALA A 358 -12.82 35.43 0.67
CA ALA A 358 -12.76 34.50 -0.46
C ALA A 358 -12.39 33.07 -0.03
N GLY A 359 -11.83 32.90 1.18
CA GLY A 359 -11.37 31.62 1.71
C GLY A 359 -10.13 31.09 1.01
N THR A 360 -9.76 29.86 1.37
CA THR A 360 -8.65 29.12 0.75
C THR A 360 -9.17 28.31 -0.43
N HIS A 361 -8.57 28.45 -1.60
CA HIS A 361 -8.97 27.75 -2.82
C HIS A 361 -7.80 27.05 -3.50
N ALA A 362 -8.09 25.97 -4.24
CA ALA A 362 -7.10 25.25 -5.03
C ALA A 362 -6.64 26.12 -6.22
N LEU A 363 -5.34 26.12 -6.50
CA LEU A 363 -4.81 26.79 -7.69
C LEU A 363 -4.81 25.84 -8.89
N ALA A 364 -5.23 26.34 -10.05
CA ALA A 364 -5.16 25.62 -11.31
C ALA A 364 -3.80 25.83 -12.00
N ALA A 365 -3.17 24.72 -12.41
CA ALA A 365 -1.94 24.76 -13.17
C ALA A 365 -2.20 25.28 -14.59
N VAL A 366 -1.34 26.16 -15.08
CA VAL A 366 -1.32 26.53 -16.50
C VAL A 366 0.08 26.43 -17.09
N ASN A 367 0.12 26.21 -18.40
CA ASN A 367 1.36 26.10 -19.18
C ASN A 367 1.78 27.44 -19.81
N ASN A 368 0.85 28.41 -19.90
CA ASN A 368 1.09 29.71 -20.52
C ASN A 368 1.53 30.73 -19.46
N GLY A 369 2.51 31.57 -19.80
CA GLY A 369 2.97 32.65 -18.93
C GLY A 369 2.01 33.85 -18.84
N ILE A 370 0.88 33.84 -19.57
CA ILE A 370 -0.14 34.91 -19.60
C ILE A 370 -1.51 34.30 -19.29
N VAL A 371 -2.34 35.01 -18.50
CA VAL A 371 -3.73 34.65 -18.22
C VAL A 371 -4.56 34.64 -19.52
N ASN A 372 -5.40 33.61 -19.72
CA ASN A 372 -6.29 33.53 -20.89
C ASN A 372 -7.76 33.92 -20.58
N ALA A 373 -8.00 34.59 -19.46
CA ALA A 373 -9.30 35.21 -19.19
C ALA A 373 -9.44 36.49 -20.01
N GLY A 374 -10.68 36.90 -20.28
CA GLY A 374 -11.01 38.12 -21.00
C GLY A 374 -12.11 38.93 -20.33
N GLY A 375 -12.29 40.14 -20.82
CA GLY A 375 -13.36 41.04 -20.43
C GLY A 375 -13.96 41.73 -21.65
N ASN A 376 -15.02 42.49 -21.42
CA ASN A 376 -15.61 43.32 -22.46
C ASN A 376 -14.78 44.60 -22.59
N PHE A 377 -14.20 44.80 -23.76
CA PHE A 377 -13.50 46.02 -24.14
C PHE A 377 -14.45 46.96 -24.87
N VAL A 378 -14.23 48.26 -24.70
CA VAL A 378 -14.91 49.32 -25.48
C VAL A 378 -14.52 49.29 -26.96
N ASP A 379 -13.33 48.78 -27.29
CA ASP A 379 -12.94 48.44 -28.65
C ASP A 379 -12.12 47.16 -28.58
N SER A 380 -12.54 46.15 -29.34
CA SER A 380 -11.88 44.85 -29.44
C SER A 380 -11.21 44.62 -30.78
N ASN A 381 -11.34 45.55 -31.74
CA ASN A 381 -10.76 45.42 -33.07
C ASN A 381 -9.45 46.23 -33.16
N PRO A 382 -8.28 45.57 -33.20
CA PRO A 382 -7.00 46.27 -33.20
C PRO A 382 -6.66 47.00 -34.52
N ASN A 383 -7.44 46.79 -35.59
CA ASN A 383 -7.11 47.22 -36.95
C ASN A 383 -7.90 48.44 -37.43
N SER A 384 -8.86 48.96 -36.66
CA SER A 384 -9.60 50.18 -36.99
C SER A 384 -9.99 50.95 -35.73
N ASP A 385 -9.88 52.28 -35.76
CA ASP A 385 -10.27 53.17 -34.65
C ASP A 385 -11.80 53.37 -34.66
N GLY A 386 -12.48 53.03 -33.55
CA GLY A 386 -13.92 53.26 -33.37
C GLY A 386 -14.55 52.27 -32.37
N ASN A 387 -15.61 52.68 -31.66
CA ASN A 387 -16.24 51.93 -30.56
C ASN A 387 -16.86 50.57 -31.03
N GLN A 388 -16.01 49.54 -31.15
CA GLN A 388 -16.38 48.18 -31.55
C GLN A 388 -16.28 47.27 -30.33
N THR A 389 -17.24 47.43 -29.43
CA THR A 389 -17.29 46.69 -28.16
C THR A 389 -17.22 45.19 -28.40
N GLY A 390 -16.40 44.48 -27.64
CA GLY A 390 -16.29 43.04 -27.78
C GLY A 390 -15.43 42.39 -26.71
N TYR A 391 -15.45 41.07 -26.69
CA TYR A 391 -14.71 40.29 -25.72
C TYR A 391 -13.27 40.10 -26.19
N LEU A 392 -12.29 40.46 -25.36
CA LEU A 392 -10.87 40.27 -25.66
C LEU A 392 -10.18 39.63 -24.45
N SER A 393 -9.40 38.58 -24.70
CA SER A 393 -8.59 37.93 -23.66
C SER A 393 -7.26 38.67 -23.45
N ALA A 394 -6.68 38.51 -22.26
CA ALA A 394 -5.34 39.01 -21.99
C ALA A 394 -4.29 38.35 -22.90
N SER A 395 -4.46 37.08 -23.26
CA SER A 395 -3.60 36.38 -24.21
C SER A 395 -3.70 36.98 -25.62
N ASP A 396 -4.91 37.27 -26.11
CA ASP A 396 -5.11 37.89 -27.42
C ASP A 396 -4.53 39.29 -27.46
N PHE A 397 -4.79 40.10 -26.43
CA PHE A 397 -4.21 41.44 -26.30
C PHE A 397 -2.68 41.40 -26.28
N ASN A 398 -2.07 40.46 -25.54
CA ASN A 398 -0.61 40.28 -25.52
C ASN A 398 -0.03 39.89 -26.87
N ASN A 399 -0.77 39.14 -27.69
CA ASN A 399 -0.33 38.68 -29.01
C ASN A 399 -0.45 39.76 -30.10
N PHE A 400 -1.11 40.88 -29.84
CA PHE A 400 -1.15 42.02 -30.74
C PHE A 400 0.21 42.70 -30.85
N THR A 401 0.47 43.30 -32.01
CA THR A 401 1.64 44.18 -32.19
C THR A 401 1.51 45.44 -31.31
N GLN A 402 2.63 46.12 -31.04
CA GLN A 402 2.60 47.36 -30.24
C GLN A 402 1.66 48.43 -30.83
N ALA A 403 1.61 48.56 -32.16
CA ALA A 403 0.70 49.51 -32.82
C ALA A 403 -0.77 49.14 -32.58
N GLN A 404 -1.11 47.85 -32.66
CA GLN A 404 -2.45 47.32 -32.41
C GLN A 404 -2.86 47.47 -30.95
N GLN A 405 -1.97 47.19 -30.00
CA GLN A 405 -2.21 47.46 -28.58
C GLN A 405 -2.47 48.95 -28.34
N GLN A 406 -1.71 49.83 -28.99
CA GLN A 406 -1.89 51.28 -28.87
C GLN A 406 -3.25 51.76 -29.43
N THR A 407 -3.75 51.16 -30.52
CA THR A 407 -5.10 51.43 -31.03
C THR A 407 -6.16 51.17 -29.95
N ILE A 408 -6.09 50.00 -29.30
CA ILE A 408 -7.02 49.62 -28.22
C ILE A 408 -6.88 50.55 -27.00
N LEU A 409 -5.65 50.85 -26.58
CA LEU A 409 -5.38 51.77 -25.45
C LEU A 409 -5.89 53.19 -25.71
N ASN A 410 -5.80 53.67 -26.96
CA ASN A 410 -6.33 54.98 -27.36
C ASN A 410 -7.87 55.00 -27.29
N ALA A 411 -8.53 53.94 -27.77
CA ALA A 411 -9.99 53.81 -27.66
C ALA A 411 -10.45 53.75 -26.20
N MET A 412 -9.75 52.98 -25.36
CA MET A 412 -9.98 52.97 -23.91
C MET A 412 -9.82 54.37 -23.29
N THR A 413 -8.79 55.12 -23.70
CA THR A 413 -8.52 56.48 -23.19
C THR A 413 -9.64 57.46 -23.57
N LYS A 414 -10.13 57.40 -24.81
CA LYS A 414 -11.26 58.22 -25.27
C LYS A 414 -12.53 57.88 -24.47
N ALA A 415 -12.82 56.60 -24.27
CA ALA A 415 -13.98 56.14 -23.49
C ALA A 415 -13.89 56.56 -22.01
N TYR A 416 -12.68 56.57 -21.44
CA TYR A 416 -12.44 56.97 -20.06
C TYR A 416 -12.60 58.47 -19.81
N THR A 417 -12.26 59.31 -20.80
CA THR A 417 -12.19 60.78 -20.63
C THR A 417 -13.40 61.54 -21.16
N ASN A 418 -14.08 61.06 -22.22
CA ASN A 418 -15.01 61.86 -23.02
C ASN A 418 -16.35 61.18 -23.39
N ASP A 419 -16.70 60.02 -22.81
CA ASP A 419 -17.94 59.31 -23.18
C ASP A 419 -19.16 59.73 -22.34
N LYS A 420 -20.30 59.91 -23.01
CA LYS A 420 -21.63 60.23 -22.45
C LYS A 420 -22.24 59.07 -21.65
N ASP A 421 -21.75 57.84 -21.86
CA ASP A 421 -22.30 56.60 -21.29
C ASP A 421 -21.57 56.09 -20.03
N ASN A 422 -20.62 56.88 -19.47
CA ASN A 422 -19.92 56.62 -18.19
C ASN A 422 -19.03 55.36 -18.14
N TYR A 423 -18.13 55.15 -19.11
CA TYR A 423 -16.99 54.23 -18.93
C TYR A 423 -15.87 54.85 -18.08
N GLY A 424 -16.21 55.28 -16.86
CA GLY A 424 -15.28 55.92 -15.93
C GLY A 424 -14.41 54.91 -15.12
N PRO A 425 -13.89 55.31 -13.95
CA PRO A 425 -13.06 54.46 -13.09
C PRO A 425 -13.64 53.06 -12.78
N SER A 426 -14.96 52.93 -12.74
CA SER A 426 -15.65 51.65 -12.51
C SER A 426 -15.43 50.62 -13.63
N TYR A 427 -15.32 51.06 -14.90
CA TYR A 427 -15.05 50.18 -16.03
C TYR A 427 -13.65 49.56 -15.93
N LEU A 428 -12.62 50.41 -15.76
CA LEU A 428 -11.25 49.94 -15.57
C LEU A 428 -11.12 49.03 -14.35
N LYS A 429 -11.79 49.39 -13.25
CA LYS A 429 -11.82 48.56 -12.04
C LYS A 429 -12.40 47.17 -12.32
N GLY A 430 -13.52 47.08 -13.04
CA GLY A 430 -14.16 45.81 -13.40
C GLY A 430 -13.32 44.96 -14.36
N LEU A 431 -12.71 45.59 -15.36
CA LEU A 431 -11.85 44.93 -16.33
C LEU A 431 -10.56 44.39 -15.67
N ASN A 432 -9.86 45.23 -14.90
CA ASN A 432 -8.66 44.83 -14.16
C ASN A 432 -8.98 43.74 -13.13
N ALA A 433 -10.10 43.84 -12.42
CA ALA A 433 -10.54 42.81 -11.48
C ALA A 433 -10.76 41.45 -12.17
N SER A 434 -11.34 41.45 -13.38
CA SER A 434 -11.59 40.21 -14.13
C SER A 434 -10.28 39.47 -14.45
N PHE A 435 -9.24 40.19 -14.85
CA PHE A 435 -7.92 39.60 -15.11
C PHE A 435 -7.20 39.18 -13.83
N LYS A 436 -7.25 40.02 -12.78
CA LYS A 436 -6.62 39.73 -11.49
C LYS A 436 -7.24 38.50 -10.83
N THR A 437 -8.57 38.43 -10.71
CA THR A 437 -9.27 37.27 -10.12
C THR A 437 -8.99 35.97 -10.88
N ALA A 438 -8.85 36.03 -12.21
CA ALA A 438 -8.44 34.86 -12.98
C ALA A 438 -6.99 34.44 -12.66
N ALA A 439 -6.07 35.40 -12.49
CA ALA A 439 -4.69 35.14 -12.09
C ALA A 439 -4.59 34.54 -10.68
N GLU A 440 -5.42 35.02 -9.73
CA GLU A 440 -5.49 34.56 -8.32
C GLU A 440 -5.87 33.08 -8.18
N GLY A 441 -6.58 32.53 -9.18
CA GLY A 441 -6.94 31.12 -9.24
C GLY A 441 -5.92 30.23 -9.96
N GLN A 442 -4.82 30.79 -10.45
CA GLN A 442 -3.88 30.11 -11.34
C GLN A 442 -2.43 30.23 -10.89
N TYR A 443 -1.61 29.26 -11.30
CA TYR A 443 -0.16 29.32 -11.19
C TYR A 443 0.52 28.73 -12.42
N VAL A 444 1.71 29.25 -12.74
CA VAL A 444 2.60 28.69 -13.76
C VAL A 444 3.35 27.52 -13.13
N ALA A 445 3.13 26.32 -13.66
CA ALA A 445 3.68 25.11 -13.06
C ALA A 445 5.22 25.06 -13.18
N PRO A 446 5.97 24.91 -12.06
CA PRO A 446 7.40 24.68 -12.12
C PRO A 446 7.69 23.26 -12.65
N SER A 447 8.92 22.99 -13.07
CA SER A 447 9.36 21.70 -13.64
C SER A 447 9.35 20.50 -12.68
N GLY A 448 8.72 20.62 -11.50
CA GLY A 448 8.49 19.53 -10.57
C GLY A 448 7.66 19.98 -9.38
N LEU A 449 6.42 19.48 -9.29
CA LEU A 449 5.50 19.67 -8.15
C LEU A 449 5.41 18.41 -7.29
N ASN A 450 6.54 17.76 -7.10
CA ASN A 450 6.58 16.46 -6.45
C ASN A 450 7.35 16.57 -5.15
N PHE A 451 6.78 16.00 -4.09
CA PHE A 451 7.42 15.82 -2.81
C PHE A 451 7.99 14.40 -2.72
N THR A 452 9.26 14.29 -2.33
CA THR A 452 9.88 13.03 -1.94
C THR A 452 10.36 13.14 -0.50
N ASN A 453 10.21 12.06 0.28
CA ASN A 453 10.68 11.98 1.66
C ASN A 453 11.90 11.04 1.74
N GLY A 454 12.99 11.43 1.07
CA GLY A 454 14.18 10.60 0.95
C GLY A 454 13.89 9.26 0.26
N SER A 455 14.25 8.15 0.90
CA SER A 455 14.07 6.78 0.38
C SER A 455 12.72 6.14 0.77
N ALA A 456 11.77 6.91 1.31
CA ALA A 456 10.48 6.40 1.78
C ALA A 456 9.66 5.75 0.65
N ALA A 457 9.08 4.58 0.92
CA ALA A 457 8.27 3.84 -0.03
C ALA A 457 6.84 4.39 -0.18
N THR A 458 6.20 4.07 -1.31
CA THR A 458 4.77 4.28 -1.50
C THR A 458 3.99 3.66 -0.33
N GLY A 459 3.09 4.44 0.27
CA GLY A 459 2.34 4.03 1.46
C GLY A 459 2.97 4.48 2.79
N SER A 460 4.19 5.01 2.80
CA SER A 460 4.79 5.60 4.00
C SER A 460 4.11 6.93 4.36
N THR A 461 3.76 7.11 5.63
CA THR A 461 3.22 8.38 6.14
C THR A 461 4.32 9.42 6.35
N PHE A 462 3.99 10.71 6.19
CA PHE A 462 4.87 11.83 6.49
C PHE A 462 4.11 12.98 7.15
N THR A 463 4.83 13.85 7.87
CA THR A 463 4.26 15.00 8.57
C THR A 463 4.28 16.27 7.73
N SER A 464 3.42 17.22 8.08
CA SER A 464 3.40 18.58 7.51
C SER A 464 4.74 19.28 7.63
N ASP A 465 5.48 19.05 8.73
CA ASP A 465 6.80 19.64 8.97
C ASP A 465 7.87 19.07 8.04
N GLN A 466 7.82 17.77 7.73
CA GLN A 466 8.71 17.15 6.76
C GLN A 466 8.46 17.71 5.35
N LEU A 467 7.19 17.82 4.95
CA LEU A 467 6.80 18.42 3.68
C LEU A 467 7.20 19.90 3.60
N MET A 468 6.94 20.69 4.64
CA MET A 468 7.31 22.11 4.65
C MET A 468 8.82 22.33 4.67
N SER A 469 9.59 21.44 5.32
CA SER A 469 11.06 21.50 5.28
C SER A 469 11.58 21.26 3.87
N TYR A 470 10.99 20.30 3.15
CA TYR A 470 11.28 20.07 1.73
C TYR A 470 10.89 21.25 0.85
N VAL A 471 9.70 21.82 1.04
CA VAL A 471 9.26 23.00 0.29
C VAL A 471 10.23 24.17 0.50
N ARG A 472 10.68 24.41 1.74
CA ARG A 472 11.66 25.47 2.05
C ARG A 472 13.04 25.23 1.44
N SER A 473 13.46 23.98 1.29
CA SER A 473 14.74 23.64 0.63
C SER A 473 14.66 23.71 -0.90
N ASN A 474 13.48 23.89 -1.48
CA ASN A 474 13.24 23.96 -2.93
C ASN A 474 12.62 25.32 -3.29
N PRO A 475 13.42 26.33 -3.69
CA PRO A 475 12.93 27.69 -3.93
C PRO A 475 11.76 27.79 -4.93
N SER A 476 11.73 26.92 -5.95
CA SER A 476 10.65 26.85 -6.95
C SER A 476 9.32 26.29 -6.41
N LEU A 477 9.34 25.65 -5.24
CA LEU A 477 8.16 25.17 -4.52
C LEU A 477 7.75 26.12 -3.39
N LEU A 478 8.73 26.82 -2.80
CA LEU A 478 8.49 27.80 -1.75
C LEU A 478 7.69 28.99 -2.26
N THR A 479 8.00 29.45 -3.48
CA THR A 479 7.27 30.54 -4.13
C THR A 479 6.71 30.06 -5.47
N LEU A 480 5.39 30.19 -5.64
CA LEU A 480 4.73 30.01 -6.93
C LEU A 480 4.33 31.37 -7.51
N GLN A 481 4.16 31.42 -8.82
CA GLN A 481 3.77 32.65 -9.53
C GLN A 481 2.50 32.42 -10.33
N SER A 482 1.58 33.38 -10.30
CA SER A 482 0.48 33.41 -11.26
C SER A 482 1.01 33.61 -12.68
N PRO A 483 0.22 33.31 -13.72
CA PRO A 483 0.49 33.84 -15.04
C PRO A 483 0.46 35.37 -14.99
N LYS A 484 1.16 36.03 -15.92
CA LYS A 484 1.08 37.48 -16.04
C LYS A 484 -0.33 37.88 -16.45
N TYR A 485 -0.80 38.99 -15.91
CA TYR A 485 -2.10 39.56 -16.25
C TYR A 485 -1.97 41.06 -16.48
N PRO A 486 -2.77 41.65 -17.39
CA PRO A 486 -2.72 43.07 -17.67
C PRO A 486 -3.50 43.85 -16.62
N GLU A 487 -2.97 44.99 -16.24
CA GLU A 487 -3.64 46.03 -15.48
C GLU A 487 -3.60 47.33 -16.30
N PHE A 488 -4.78 47.86 -16.60
CA PHE A 488 -4.93 49.10 -17.34
C PHE A 488 -5.03 50.26 -16.35
N VAL A 489 -4.04 51.16 -16.38
CA VAL A 489 -3.87 52.24 -15.41
C VAL A 489 -3.84 53.60 -16.10
N VAL A 490 -4.24 54.63 -15.36
CA VAL A 490 -4.08 56.04 -15.77
C VAL A 490 -2.91 56.62 -14.95
N PRO A 491 -1.73 56.84 -15.55
CA PRO A 491 -0.56 57.32 -14.81
C PRO A 491 -0.75 58.77 -14.35
N ALA A 492 -0.31 59.06 -13.12
CA ALA A 492 -0.39 60.42 -12.55
C ALA A 492 0.40 61.48 -13.35
N SER A 493 1.41 61.07 -14.13
CA SER A 493 2.30 61.95 -14.89
C SER A 493 2.12 61.90 -16.42
N GLY A 494 1.07 61.23 -16.93
CA GLY A 494 0.95 60.83 -18.34
C GLY A 494 -0.15 61.51 -19.16
N GLY A 495 -0.70 62.66 -18.73
CA GLY A 495 -1.70 63.40 -19.51
C GLY A 495 -3.07 62.72 -19.63
N GLY A 496 -3.38 61.71 -18.81
CA GLY A 496 -4.68 61.03 -18.78
C GLY A 496 -4.83 59.81 -19.70
N SER A 497 -3.78 59.45 -20.44
CA SER A 497 -3.79 58.28 -21.34
C SER A 497 -3.65 56.96 -20.57
N ILE A 498 -4.48 55.98 -20.91
CA ILE A 498 -4.42 54.64 -20.31
C ILE A 498 -3.19 53.89 -20.83
N GLN A 499 -2.49 53.24 -19.91
CA GLN A 499 -1.35 52.36 -20.16
C GLN A 499 -1.63 50.96 -19.63
N VAL A 500 -0.99 49.95 -20.22
CA VAL A 500 -1.02 48.56 -19.71
C VAL A 500 0.25 48.27 -18.92
N VAL A 501 0.08 47.70 -17.72
CA VAL A 501 1.13 47.15 -16.88
C VAL A 501 0.89 45.65 -16.76
N TRP A 502 1.94 44.84 -16.89
CA TRP A 502 1.83 43.39 -16.73
C TRP A 502 2.29 42.98 -15.34
N ASN A 503 1.38 42.43 -14.55
CA ASN A 503 1.60 42.05 -13.17
C ASN A 503 1.63 40.53 -12.99
N THR A 504 2.23 40.09 -11.88
CA THR A 504 2.27 38.69 -11.45
C THR A 504 2.03 38.63 -9.95
N ILE A 505 1.23 37.67 -9.50
CA ILE A 505 1.01 37.39 -8.08
C ILE A 505 2.06 36.39 -7.62
N ASN A 506 2.75 36.71 -6.52
CA ASN A 506 3.67 35.78 -5.86
C ASN A 506 2.95 35.11 -4.69
N TYR A 507 2.87 33.79 -4.74
CA TYR A 507 2.31 32.95 -3.68
C TYR A 507 3.45 32.38 -2.85
N THR A 508 3.44 32.57 -1.53
CA THR A 508 4.47 32.02 -0.63
C THR A 508 3.89 30.92 0.24
N ALA A 509 4.52 29.74 0.25
CA ALA A 509 4.08 28.60 1.05
C ALA A 509 4.20 28.92 2.55
N ASN A 510 3.15 28.67 3.32
CA ASN A 510 3.12 28.93 4.76
C ASN A 510 2.90 27.67 5.60
N SER A 511 2.17 26.68 5.08
CA SER A 511 1.82 25.45 5.79
C SER A 511 1.51 24.30 4.83
N ALA A 512 1.42 23.09 5.34
CA ALA A 512 1.09 21.91 4.55
C ALA A 512 0.31 20.87 5.37
N SER A 513 -0.27 19.88 4.68
CA SER A 513 -0.96 18.76 5.32
C SER A 513 0.00 17.59 5.61
N ASN A 514 -0.33 16.78 6.62
CA ASN A 514 0.21 15.42 6.71
C ASN A 514 -0.24 14.58 5.51
N GLY A 515 0.52 13.56 5.14
CA GLY A 515 0.20 12.77 3.96
C GLY A 515 0.80 11.38 3.96
N THR A 516 0.63 10.70 2.82
CA THR A 516 1.16 9.37 2.54
C THR A 516 1.82 9.37 1.17
N ILE A 517 3.07 8.91 1.08
CA ILE A 517 3.85 8.87 -0.16
C ILE A 517 3.09 8.09 -1.24
N GLY A 518 2.96 8.69 -2.44
CA GLY A 518 2.19 8.14 -3.56
C GLY A 518 0.75 8.65 -3.66
N GLN A 519 0.27 9.44 -2.68
CA GLN A 519 -0.99 10.17 -2.76
C GLN A 519 -0.75 11.68 -2.90
N PRO A 520 -1.63 12.44 -3.58
CA PRO A 520 -1.54 13.89 -3.61
C PRO A 520 -1.59 14.50 -2.19
N VAL A 521 -0.89 15.61 -2.00
CA VAL A 521 -0.84 16.31 -0.70
C VAL A 521 -0.96 17.82 -0.88
N ASN A 522 -1.62 18.48 0.07
CA ASN A 522 -1.87 19.91 0.00
C ASN A 522 -0.74 20.73 0.62
N VAL A 523 -0.31 21.77 -0.09
CA VAL A 523 0.53 22.85 0.43
C VAL A 523 -0.26 24.15 0.31
N PHE A 524 -0.29 24.93 1.39
CA PHE A 524 -1.06 26.16 1.49
C PHE A 524 -0.12 27.35 1.36
N TYR A 525 -0.50 28.25 0.47
CA TYR A 525 0.20 29.47 0.12
C TYR A 525 -0.62 30.69 0.51
N SER A 526 0.07 31.80 0.75
CA SER A 526 -0.51 33.12 1.00
C SER A 526 0.02 34.11 -0.04
N PHE A 527 -0.82 35.05 -0.43
CA PHE A 527 -0.45 36.19 -1.25
C PHE A 527 -1.14 37.46 -0.74
N TYR A 528 -0.73 38.60 -1.32
CA TYR A 528 -1.22 39.93 -1.00
C TYR A 528 -1.59 40.64 -2.31
N ASP A 529 -2.43 41.68 -2.19
CA ASP A 529 -2.95 42.42 -3.34
C ASP A 529 -1.95 43.31 -4.08
#